data_AF-A0A426X3B6-F1
#
_entry.id   AF-A0A426X3B6-F1
#
_cell.length_a   1.000
_cell.length_b   1.000
_cell.length_c   1.000
_cell.angle_alpha   90.00
_cell.angle_beta   90.00
_cell.angle_gamma   90.00
#
_symmetry.space_group_name_H-M   'P 1'
#
loop_
_entity.id
_entity.type
_entity.pdbx_description
1 polymer ?
#
loop_
_entity_poly.entity_id
_entity_poly.type
_entity_poly.pdbx_seq_one_letter_code
_entity_poly.pdbx_strand_id
1 'polypeptide(L)'
;IRVEFSDLLCTSMTAMSFSDAISYRAIAFIVAPFLDELEAALEGVAMENRTLTIAILNKAYVEPNTMLDLFLQSLEGGEDTEFLIDHLLFVAVDQRAFNRCRTLELHCYNLVSEGADFSKEVFYMSDAFNNMMWRRTLFLGDVLRRGYSFIFTDMDVMWLRNPFSQLYRDGEDLQMSSDHYYGNPFDNSNFNTGFYFVTANNKTVALFDEWYAWRNNSKGMKDQDVLQKMKKEGAFTRLGLKVRYLETTYFSGFCQMSQDFRKVITVHANCCVSMKAKLIDLRSVLEAWKVNNSNGTSSNATTTWPPVKGICLHDTATKH
;
A
#
# COMPACT_ATOMS: atom_id res chain seq x y z
N ILE A 1 10.25 -6.13 37.85
CA ILE A 1 10.00 -7.58 37.69
C ILE A 1 10.33 -7.89 36.23
N ARG A 2 11.59 -8.29 36.03
CA ARG A 2 12.24 -8.55 34.75
C ARG A 2 12.75 -9.96 34.94
N VAL A 3 12.16 -10.95 34.26
CA VAL A 3 12.63 -12.34 34.32
C VAL A 3 13.14 -12.66 32.93
N GLU A 4 14.45 -12.86 32.86
CA GLU A 4 15.21 -13.19 31.67
C GLU A 4 14.82 -14.58 31.16
N PHE A 5 14.49 -14.65 29.86
CA PHE A 5 14.10 -15.86 29.13
C PHE A 5 15.32 -16.67 28.63
N SER A 6 16.50 -16.51 29.26
CA SER A 6 17.74 -17.12 28.79
C SER A 6 18.13 -18.43 29.49
N ASP A 7 17.52 -18.76 30.62
CA ASP A 7 17.94 -19.92 31.43
C ASP A 7 17.06 -21.17 31.30
N LEU A 8 16.03 -21.15 30.44
CA LEU A 8 15.17 -22.32 30.20
C LEU A 8 15.57 -23.17 28.98
N LEU A 9 16.76 -22.96 28.41
CA LEU A 9 17.24 -23.68 27.22
C LEU A 9 18.38 -24.67 27.49
N CYS A 10 18.83 -24.85 28.74
CA CYS A 10 19.98 -25.73 29.02
C CYS A 10 19.80 -26.75 30.16
N THR A 11 18.57 -27.09 30.54
CA THR A 11 18.31 -28.16 31.54
C THR A 11 17.08 -29.00 31.20
N SER A 12 17.06 -29.62 30.01
CA SER A 12 16.49 -30.97 29.81
C SER A 12 16.76 -31.50 28.40
N MET A 13 18.01 -31.50 27.94
CA MET A 13 18.42 -32.46 26.89
C MET A 13 18.63 -33.85 27.52
N THR A 14 17.63 -34.33 28.26
CA THR A 14 17.47 -35.76 28.55
C THR A 14 16.79 -36.36 27.34
N ALA A 15 17.58 -37.09 26.55
CA ALA A 15 17.23 -37.95 25.43
C ALA A 15 15.72 -38.01 25.11
N MET A 16 15.25 -37.18 24.18
CA MET A 16 13.98 -37.46 23.49
C MET A 16 14.10 -38.86 22.90
N SER A 17 13.11 -39.73 23.17
CA SER A 17 13.11 -41.05 22.57
C SER A 17 12.98 -40.91 21.06
N PHE A 18 13.50 -41.88 20.31
CA PHE A 18 13.37 -41.90 18.84
C PHE A 18 11.89 -41.85 18.40
N SER A 19 10.99 -42.39 19.23
CA SER A 19 9.53 -42.32 19.04
C SER A 19 8.99 -40.90 19.18
N ASP A 20 9.47 -40.12 20.14
CA ASP A 20 9.04 -38.73 20.35
C ASP A 20 9.55 -37.82 19.23
N ALA A 21 10.79 -38.02 18.77
CA ALA A 21 11.33 -37.28 17.62
C ALA A 21 10.58 -37.58 16.31
N ILE A 22 10.13 -38.84 16.11
CA ILE A 22 9.27 -39.23 14.99
C ILE A 22 7.88 -38.61 15.13
N SER A 23 7.31 -38.57 16.35
CA SER A 23 6.01 -37.94 16.61
C SER A 23 6.05 -36.43 16.35
N TYR A 24 7.05 -35.71 16.83
CA TYR A 24 7.23 -34.28 16.55
C TYR A 24 7.47 -34.00 15.08
N ARG A 25 8.30 -34.81 14.39
CA ARG A 25 8.48 -34.68 12.95
C ARG A 25 7.20 -35.00 12.18
N ALA A 26 6.43 -35.99 12.60
CA ALA A 26 5.15 -36.33 11.99
C ALA A 26 4.11 -35.22 12.24
N ILE A 27 4.04 -34.65 13.45
CA ILE A 27 3.20 -33.49 13.77
C ILE A 27 3.65 -32.29 12.94
N ALA A 28 4.94 -31.98 12.85
CA ALA A 28 5.45 -30.92 11.99
C ALA A 28 5.15 -31.18 10.50
N PHE A 29 5.21 -32.43 10.02
CA PHE A 29 4.85 -32.82 8.65
C PHE A 29 3.34 -32.77 8.39
N ILE A 30 2.51 -32.96 9.42
CA ILE A 30 1.04 -32.88 9.37
C ILE A 30 0.56 -31.43 9.49
N VAL A 31 1.27 -30.59 10.25
CA VAL A 31 0.93 -29.17 10.50
C VAL A 31 1.51 -28.24 9.42
N ALA A 32 2.66 -28.58 8.81
CA ALA A 32 3.26 -27.80 7.73
C ALA A 32 2.32 -27.51 6.53
N PRO A 33 1.45 -28.43 6.05
CA PRO A 33 0.51 -28.13 4.97
C PRO A 33 -0.71 -27.28 5.39
N PHE A 34 -0.82 -26.83 6.65
CA PHE A 34 -1.96 -26.06 7.18
C PHE A 34 -1.58 -24.71 7.81
N LEU A 35 -0.32 -24.28 7.71
CA LEU A 35 0.02 -22.89 8.01
C LEU A 35 -0.42 -22.04 6.83
N ASP A 36 -1.53 -21.34 7.01
CA ASP A 36 -1.95 -20.28 6.13
C ASP A 36 -0.91 -19.15 6.21
N GLU A 37 0.10 -19.20 5.34
CA GLU A 37 1.23 -18.26 5.35
C GLU A 37 0.76 -16.81 5.22
N LEU A 38 -0.34 -16.59 4.49
CA LEU A 38 -0.95 -15.28 4.37
C LEU A 38 -1.56 -14.84 5.70
N GLU A 39 -2.32 -15.70 6.37
CA GLU A 39 -2.87 -15.36 7.70
C GLU A 39 -1.76 -15.01 8.69
N ALA A 40 -0.69 -15.81 8.76
CA ALA A 40 0.44 -15.55 9.63
C ALA A 40 1.14 -14.21 9.31
N ALA A 41 1.27 -13.87 8.02
CA ALA A 41 1.82 -12.59 7.60
C ALA A 41 0.91 -11.41 7.95
N LEU A 42 -0.42 -11.57 7.85
CA LEU A 42 -1.39 -10.55 8.21
C LEU A 42 -1.44 -10.33 9.73
N GLU A 43 -1.51 -11.40 10.53
CA GLU A 43 -1.51 -11.34 11.99
C GLU A 43 -0.24 -10.67 12.54
N GLY A 44 0.91 -10.93 11.90
CA GLY A 44 2.19 -10.36 12.32
C GLY A 44 2.36 -8.85 12.06
N VAL A 45 1.46 -8.24 11.29
CA VAL A 45 1.56 -6.83 10.84
C VAL A 45 0.32 -6.01 11.22
N ALA A 46 -0.84 -6.66 11.40
CA ALA A 46 -2.07 -5.95 11.68
C ALA A 46 -2.06 -5.24 13.05
N MET A 47 -2.65 -4.04 13.08
CA MET A 47 -3.00 -3.33 14.30
C MET A 47 -4.07 -4.09 15.10
N GLU A 48 -4.30 -3.71 16.36
CA GLU A 48 -5.29 -4.36 17.25
C GLU A 48 -6.69 -4.47 16.64
N ASN A 49 -7.09 -3.51 15.82
CA ASN A 49 -8.39 -3.49 15.12
C ASN A 49 -8.35 -4.23 13.77
N ARG A 50 -7.39 -5.12 13.55
CA ARG A 50 -7.15 -5.85 12.29
C ARG A 50 -7.01 -4.95 11.06
N THR A 51 -6.42 -3.77 11.26
CA THR A 51 -6.08 -2.86 10.17
C THR A 51 -4.59 -2.94 9.84
N LEU A 52 -4.22 -2.94 8.57
CA LEU A 52 -2.83 -2.87 8.14
C LEU A 52 -2.67 -1.95 6.92
N THR A 53 -1.43 -1.63 6.56
CA THR A 53 -1.10 -1.01 5.28
C THR A 53 -0.51 -2.06 4.35
N ILE A 54 -0.86 -1.99 3.07
CA ILE A 54 -0.37 -2.90 2.03
C ILE A 54 0.21 -2.08 0.89
N ALA A 55 1.44 -2.42 0.50
CA ALA A 55 2.11 -1.87 -0.67
C ALA A 55 2.63 -2.99 -1.59
N ILE A 56 2.43 -2.86 -2.91
CA ILE A 56 2.91 -3.85 -3.88
C ILE A 56 4.31 -3.46 -4.36
N LEU A 57 5.24 -4.41 -4.26
CA LEU A 57 6.64 -4.19 -4.59
C LEU A 57 7.08 -5.06 -5.77
N ASN A 58 7.74 -4.44 -6.74
CA ASN A 58 8.32 -5.14 -7.89
C ASN A 58 9.78 -4.70 -8.12
N LYS A 59 10.50 -5.42 -8.99
CA LYS A 59 11.92 -5.23 -9.30
C LYS A 59 12.29 -3.81 -9.74
N ALA A 60 11.35 -3.05 -10.29
CA ALA A 60 11.61 -1.68 -10.75
C ALA A 60 11.68 -0.66 -9.59
N TYR A 61 11.18 -1.00 -8.40
CA TYR A 61 11.14 -0.10 -7.24
C TYR A 61 12.25 -0.35 -6.20
N VAL A 62 13.02 -1.43 -6.35
CA VAL A 62 13.91 -1.98 -5.31
C VAL A 62 15.40 -1.80 -5.59
N GLU A 63 15.75 -1.08 -6.64
CA GLU A 63 17.14 -0.69 -6.88
C GLU A 63 17.61 0.27 -5.76
N PRO A 64 18.89 0.23 -5.37
CA PRO A 64 19.42 1.13 -4.34
C PRO A 64 19.22 2.61 -4.69
N ASN A 65 18.86 3.39 -3.68
CA ASN A 65 18.47 4.79 -3.76
C ASN A 65 17.31 5.05 -4.73
N THR A 66 16.36 4.12 -4.89
CA THR A 66 15.18 4.35 -5.74
C THR A 66 13.88 4.46 -4.94
N MET A 67 12.76 3.98 -5.47
CA MET A 67 11.43 4.34 -4.97
C MET A 67 11.16 3.74 -3.59
N LEU A 68 11.57 2.50 -3.34
CA LEU A 68 11.44 1.88 -2.03
C LEU A 68 12.18 2.68 -0.95
N ASP A 69 13.45 3.02 -1.20
CA ASP A 69 14.24 3.77 -0.22
C ASP A 69 13.67 5.19 0.01
N LEU A 70 13.06 5.79 -1.02
CA LEU A 70 12.39 7.09 -0.90
C LEU A 70 11.09 7.00 -0.11
N PHE A 71 10.30 5.95 -0.37
CA PHE A 71 9.07 5.65 0.35
C PHE A 71 9.36 5.42 1.85
N LEU A 72 10.38 4.62 2.19
CA LEU A 72 10.80 4.39 3.57
C LEU A 72 11.27 5.68 4.25
N GLN A 73 12.10 6.48 3.56
CA GLN A 73 12.51 7.80 4.07
C GLN A 73 11.33 8.73 4.34
N SER A 74 10.23 8.61 3.59
CA SER A 74 9.03 9.41 3.85
C SER A 74 8.38 9.01 5.18
N LEU A 75 8.26 7.71 5.45
CA LEU A 75 7.71 7.19 6.70
C LEU A 75 8.58 7.52 7.91
N GLU A 76 9.91 7.37 7.79
CA GLU A 76 10.86 7.69 8.86
C GLU A 76 10.89 9.21 9.16
N GLY A 77 10.76 10.05 8.13
CA GLY A 77 10.84 11.50 8.26
C GLY A 77 9.49 12.22 8.43
N GLY A 78 8.37 11.50 8.37
CA GLY A 78 7.02 12.05 8.50
C GLY A 78 6.60 12.29 9.94
N GLU A 79 5.56 13.10 10.14
CA GLU A 79 4.99 13.35 11.46
C GLU A 79 4.02 12.24 11.85
N ASP A 80 4.34 11.53 12.94
CA ASP A 80 3.55 10.40 13.45
C ASP A 80 3.40 9.25 12.43
N THR A 81 4.43 8.99 11.63
CA THR A 81 4.42 7.93 10.60
C THR A 81 5.38 6.78 10.84
N GLU A 82 6.40 6.96 11.67
CA GLU A 82 7.48 5.97 11.86
C GLU A 82 6.94 4.60 12.29
N PHE A 83 6.01 4.58 13.26
CA PHE A 83 5.40 3.35 13.77
C PHE A 83 4.58 2.57 12.71
N LEU A 84 4.19 3.22 11.60
CA LEU A 84 3.38 2.59 10.56
C LEU A 84 4.19 1.55 9.76
N ILE A 85 5.53 1.61 9.81
CA ILE A 85 6.41 0.62 9.17
C ILE A 85 6.15 -0.78 9.74
N ASP A 86 5.93 -0.88 11.06
CA ASP A 86 5.60 -2.14 11.75
C ASP A 86 4.21 -2.67 11.34
N HIS A 87 3.39 -1.83 10.72
CA HIS A 87 2.04 -2.15 10.26
C HIS A 87 1.92 -2.13 8.73
N LEU A 88 3.05 -2.21 8.01
CA LEU A 88 3.10 -2.20 6.55
C LEU A 88 3.57 -3.53 5.99
N LEU A 89 2.67 -4.22 5.28
CA LEU A 89 2.99 -5.44 4.54
C LEU A 89 3.41 -5.09 3.10
N PHE A 90 4.67 -5.33 2.79
CA PHE A 90 5.18 -5.27 1.42
C PHE A 90 4.92 -6.58 0.69
N VAL A 91 4.07 -6.53 -0.33
CA VAL A 91 3.69 -7.69 -1.13
C VAL A 91 4.55 -7.71 -2.38
N ALA A 92 5.56 -8.58 -2.39
CA ALA A 92 6.49 -8.71 -3.50
C ALA A 92 5.91 -9.60 -4.60
N VAL A 93 5.94 -9.12 -5.84
CA VAL A 93 5.43 -9.86 -7.02
C VAL A 93 6.53 -10.52 -7.86
N ASP A 94 7.79 -10.37 -7.43
CA ASP A 94 8.94 -11.05 -7.99
C ASP A 94 10.03 -11.28 -6.94
N GLN A 95 10.91 -12.24 -7.23
CA GLN A 95 11.95 -12.67 -6.29
C GLN A 95 12.95 -11.57 -5.93
N ARG A 96 13.24 -10.65 -6.86
CA ARG A 96 14.20 -9.58 -6.60
C ARG A 96 13.63 -8.58 -5.58
N ALA A 97 12.36 -8.22 -5.74
CA ALA A 97 11.63 -7.42 -4.78
C ALA A 97 11.53 -8.10 -3.42
N PHE A 98 11.18 -9.38 -3.40
CA PHE A 98 11.07 -10.14 -2.16
C PHE A 98 12.41 -10.20 -1.40
N ASN A 99 13.51 -10.49 -2.10
CA ASN A 99 14.83 -10.53 -1.51
C ASN A 99 15.25 -9.17 -0.95
N ARG A 100 15.04 -8.07 -1.70
CA ARG A 100 15.37 -6.73 -1.20
C ARG A 100 14.57 -6.38 0.05
N CYS A 101 13.27 -6.65 0.04
CA CYS A 101 12.40 -6.42 1.18
C CYS A 101 12.90 -7.15 2.43
N ARG A 102 13.27 -8.44 2.28
CA ARG A 102 13.83 -9.26 3.37
C ARG A 102 15.19 -8.78 3.85
N THR A 103 16.08 -8.32 2.94
CA THR A 103 17.38 -7.74 3.31
C THR A 103 17.23 -6.47 4.15
N LEU A 104 16.13 -5.72 3.96
CA LEU A 104 15.81 -4.53 4.74
C LEU A 104 15.03 -4.86 6.03
N GLU A 105 14.85 -6.15 6.36
CA GLU A 105 14.15 -6.61 7.57
C GLU A 105 12.69 -6.11 7.66
N LEU A 106 12.06 -5.83 6.52
CA LEU A 106 10.67 -5.40 6.43
C LEU A 106 9.70 -6.59 6.51
N HIS A 107 8.42 -6.31 6.76
CA HIS A 107 7.37 -7.31 6.64
C HIS A 107 7.04 -7.57 5.15
N CYS A 108 7.42 -8.76 4.68
CA CYS A 108 7.34 -9.10 3.27
C CYS A 108 6.49 -10.35 3.05
N TYR A 109 5.56 -10.28 2.09
CA TYR A 109 4.82 -11.44 1.60
C TYR A 109 5.15 -11.70 0.13
N ASN A 110 5.43 -12.97 -0.20
CA ASN A 110 5.77 -13.36 -1.57
C ASN A 110 4.50 -13.73 -2.35
N LEU A 111 4.02 -12.84 -3.22
CA LEU A 111 2.88 -13.10 -4.10
C LEU A 111 3.31 -13.90 -5.35
N VAL A 112 4.16 -14.90 -5.16
CA VAL A 112 4.58 -15.80 -6.24
C VAL A 112 3.54 -16.92 -6.35
N SER A 113 2.94 -16.98 -7.53
CA SER A 113 2.17 -18.13 -7.97
C SER A 113 3.10 -19.33 -8.09
N GLU A 114 2.69 -20.44 -7.49
CA GLU A 114 3.14 -21.75 -7.97
C GLU A 114 3.08 -21.76 -9.51
N GLY A 115 4.24 -21.94 -10.16
CA GLY A 115 4.33 -22.16 -11.61
C GLY A 115 4.58 -20.96 -12.55
N ALA A 116 4.85 -19.73 -12.09
CA ALA A 116 5.18 -18.63 -13.02
C ALA A 116 6.46 -17.86 -12.64
N ASP A 117 7.54 -18.09 -13.41
CA ASP A 117 8.80 -17.36 -13.35
C ASP A 117 8.72 -16.08 -14.21
N PHE A 118 8.69 -14.92 -13.56
CA PHE A 118 8.64 -13.59 -14.19
C PHE A 118 10.00 -12.87 -14.20
N SER A 119 11.11 -13.61 -14.03
CA SER A 119 12.47 -13.07 -14.13
C SER A 119 12.77 -12.46 -15.51
N LYS A 120 12.09 -12.90 -16.56
CA LYS A 120 12.21 -12.37 -17.92
C LYS A 120 11.40 -11.08 -18.08
N GLU A 121 12.00 -10.10 -18.74
CA GLU A 121 11.35 -8.88 -19.23
C GLU A 121 10.12 -9.26 -20.07
N VAL A 122 8.94 -9.34 -19.43
CA VAL A 122 7.68 -9.57 -20.14
C VAL A 122 7.28 -8.25 -20.76
N PHE A 123 7.49 -8.18 -22.07
CA PHE A 123 7.02 -7.12 -22.95
C PHE A 123 5.57 -6.74 -22.61
N TYR A 124 5.35 -5.42 -22.53
CA TYR A 124 4.04 -4.80 -22.53
C TYR A 124 3.09 -5.54 -23.50
N MET A 125 1.89 -5.90 -23.01
CA MET A 125 0.76 -6.49 -23.77
C MET A 125 0.66 -8.03 -23.92
N SER A 126 1.16 -8.85 -23.00
CA SER A 126 0.81 -10.30 -22.97
C SER A 126 -0.21 -10.67 -21.89
N ASP A 127 -0.95 -11.78 -22.08
CA ASP A 127 -1.96 -12.30 -21.13
C ASP A 127 -1.40 -12.55 -19.72
N ALA A 128 -0.08 -12.73 -19.60
CA ALA A 128 0.63 -12.81 -18.32
C ALA A 128 0.57 -11.50 -17.50
N PHE A 129 0.55 -10.32 -18.16
CA PHE A 129 0.42 -9.03 -17.51
C PHE A 129 -1.02 -8.80 -16.99
N ASN A 130 -2.03 -9.21 -17.76
CA ASN A 130 -3.43 -9.20 -17.30
C ASN A 130 -3.60 -10.12 -16.07
N ASN A 131 -3.02 -11.33 -16.12
CA ASN A 131 -3.02 -12.24 -14.97
C ASN A 131 -2.30 -11.65 -13.74
N MET A 132 -1.29 -10.81 -13.92
CA MET A 132 -0.56 -10.15 -12.82
C MET A 132 -1.36 -9.00 -12.17
N MET A 133 -2.01 -8.13 -12.95
CA MET A 133 -2.82 -7.04 -12.38
C MET A 133 -4.00 -7.57 -11.55
N TRP A 134 -4.67 -8.61 -12.05
CA TRP A 134 -5.82 -9.19 -11.36
C TRP A 134 -5.46 -10.01 -10.13
N ARG A 135 -4.22 -10.53 -10.04
CA ARG A 135 -3.72 -11.17 -8.81
C ARG A 135 -3.66 -10.21 -7.64
N ARG A 136 -3.30 -8.95 -7.86
CA ARG A 136 -3.35 -7.93 -6.81
C ARG A 136 -4.78 -7.77 -6.30
N THR A 137 -5.76 -7.62 -7.20
CA THR A 137 -7.17 -7.50 -6.81
C THR A 137 -7.67 -8.75 -6.09
N LEU A 138 -7.29 -9.95 -6.55
CA LEU A 138 -7.63 -11.20 -5.87
C LEU A 138 -7.04 -11.26 -4.46
N PHE A 139 -5.74 -11.00 -4.32
CA PHE A 139 -5.04 -10.97 -3.04
C PHE A 139 -5.70 -10.00 -2.04
N LEU A 140 -6.00 -8.78 -2.49
CA LEU A 140 -6.67 -7.79 -1.65
C LEU A 140 -8.09 -8.23 -1.25
N GLY A 141 -8.80 -8.93 -2.14
CA GLY A 141 -10.06 -9.60 -1.82
C GLY A 141 -9.90 -10.70 -0.77
N ASP A 142 -8.84 -11.51 -0.86
CA ASP A 142 -8.53 -12.55 0.12
C ASP A 142 -8.27 -11.95 1.51
N VAL A 143 -7.55 -10.81 1.59
CA VAL A 143 -7.33 -10.05 2.82
C VAL A 143 -8.66 -9.57 3.44
N LEU A 144 -9.58 -9.02 2.63
CA LEU A 144 -10.91 -8.63 3.11
C LEU A 144 -11.73 -9.82 3.61
N ARG A 145 -11.67 -10.98 2.92
CA ARG A 145 -12.40 -12.20 3.32
C ARG A 145 -11.92 -12.76 4.66
N ARG A 146 -10.67 -12.48 5.04
CA ARG A 146 -10.08 -12.82 6.34
C ARG A 146 -10.44 -11.81 7.45
N GLY A 147 -11.14 -10.73 7.10
CA GLY A 147 -11.61 -9.72 8.04
C GLY A 147 -10.60 -8.62 8.34
N TYR A 148 -9.56 -8.46 7.52
CA TYR A 148 -8.59 -7.38 7.67
C TYR A 148 -8.99 -6.17 6.85
N SER A 149 -9.13 -5.03 7.50
CA SER A 149 -9.26 -3.74 6.83
C SER A 149 -7.88 -3.25 6.43
N PHE A 150 -7.74 -2.47 5.36
CA PHE A 150 -6.41 -1.99 5.00
C PHE A 150 -6.38 -0.63 4.31
N ILE A 151 -5.24 0.04 4.47
CA ILE A 151 -4.80 1.08 3.54
C ILE A 151 -4.01 0.38 2.42
N PHE A 152 -4.40 0.60 1.18
CA PHE A 152 -3.56 0.32 0.03
C PHE A 152 -2.80 1.59 -0.36
N THR A 153 -1.50 1.46 -0.66
CA THR A 153 -0.68 2.55 -1.16
C THR A 153 0.25 2.08 -2.27
N ASP A 154 0.34 2.86 -3.35
CA ASP A 154 1.39 2.70 -4.35
C ASP A 154 2.73 3.19 -3.77
N MET A 155 3.83 2.65 -4.33
CA MET A 155 5.19 2.97 -3.89
C MET A 155 5.61 4.42 -4.16
N ASP A 156 4.92 5.11 -5.06
CA ASP A 156 5.15 6.52 -5.42
C ASP A 156 4.18 7.48 -4.70
N VAL A 157 3.70 7.06 -3.53
CA VAL A 157 2.98 7.89 -2.57
C VAL A 157 3.89 8.14 -1.37
N MET A 158 4.27 9.40 -1.14
CA MET A 158 5.05 9.79 0.04
C MET A 158 4.13 10.05 1.22
N TRP A 159 4.48 9.55 2.39
CA TRP A 159 3.72 9.72 3.63
C TRP A 159 4.41 10.78 4.48
N LEU A 160 3.82 11.97 4.55
CA LEU A 160 4.34 13.09 5.34
C LEU A 160 3.70 13.13 6.72
N ARG A 161 2.50 12.60 6.90
CA ARG A 161 1.79 12.52 8.18
C ARG A 161 0.99 11.24 8.31
N ASN A 162 0.61 10.90 9.53
CA ASN A 162 -0.32 9.81 9.81
C ASN A 162 -1.67 10.00 9.09
N PRO A 163 -2.06 9.14 8.13
CA PRO A 163 -3.33 9.30 7.41
C PRO A 163 -4.55 8.97 8.26
N PHE A 164 -4.40 8.19 9.34
CA PHE A 164 -5.52 7.88 10.23
C PHE A 164 -6.13 9.13 10.89
N SER A 165 -5.41 10.25 10.90
CA SER A 165 -5.91 11.56 11.34
C SER A 165 -7.04 12.12 10.46
N GLN A 166 -7.16 11.68 9.19
CA GLN A 166 -8.19 12.14 8.24
C GLN A 166 -9.02 11.00 7.64
N LEU A 167 -8.76 9.75 8.02
CA LEU A 167 -9.56 8.60 7.60
C LEU A 167 -10.74 8.36 8.55
N TYR A 168 -11.94 8.29 7.98
CA TYR A 168 -13.19 8.05 8.70
C TYR A 168 -13.42 6.54 8.89
N ARG A 169 -12.80 5.95 9.91
CA ARG A 169 -12.84 4.49 10.15
C ARG A 169 -14.23 3.98 10.54
N ASP A 170 -15.07 4.84 11.11
CA ASP A 170 -16.41 4.48 11.57
C ASP A 170 -17.46 4.88 10.54
N GLY A 171 -17.74 3.96 9.61
CA GLY A 171 -18.97 3.99 8.82
C GLY A 171 -18.83 4.09 7.31
N GLU A 172 -17.64 4.39 6.77
CA GLU A 172 -17.37 4.31 5.32
C GLU A 172 -16.86 2.91 4.94
N ASP A 173 -17.36 2.36 3.83
CA ASP A 173 -16.92 1.08 3.30
C ASP A 173 -15.59 1.24 2.53
N LEU A 174 -15.44 2.36 1.82
CA LEU A 174 -14.28 2.65 0.96
C LEU A 174 -13.98 4.15 0.95
N GLN A 175 -12.72 4.52 1.18
CA GLN A 175 -12.24 5.90 1.11
C GLN A 175 -11.08 5.98 0.13
N MET A 176 -11.23 6.67 -0.99
CA MET A 176 -10.23 6.66 -2.06
C MET A 176 -9.73 8.05 -2.40
N SER A 177 -8.46 8.12 -2.79
CA SER A 177 -7.92 9.30 -3.45
C SER A 177 -8.60 9.55 -4.81
N SER A 178 -8.43 10.76 -5.32
CA SER A 178 -8.91 11.19 -6.63
C SER A 178 -7.88 12.09 -7.27
N ASP A 179 -7.79 12.09 -8.60
CA ASP A 179 -6.90 13.02 -9.31
C ASP A 179 -7.35 14.48 -9.12
N HIS A 180 -8.67 14.70 -8.96
CA HIS A 180 -9.26 16.01 -8.68
C HIS A 180 -10.40 15.88 -7.65
N TYR A 181 -10.40 16.77 -6.66
CA TYR A 181 -11.42 16.91 -5.64
C TYR A 181 -12.26 18.16 -5.89
N TYR A 182 -13.59 18.00 -5.86
CA TYR A 182 -14.56 19.05 -6.21
C TYR A 182 -15.26 19.68 -4.99
N GLY A 183 -14.72 19.46 -3.78
CA GLY A 183 -15.20 20.11 -2.54
C GLY A 183 -16.26 19.34 -1.77
N ASN A 184 -16.75 18.20 -2.27
CA ASN A 184 -17.68 17.34 -1.55
C ASN A 184 -17.14 15.89 -1.51
N PRO A 185 -17.03 15.28 -0.31
CA PRO A 185 -16.49 13.94 -0.15
C PRO A 185 -17.38 12.83 -0.70
N PHE A 186 -18.61 13.13 -1.11
CA PHE A 186 -19.55 12.15 -1.66
C PHE A 186 -19.88 12.38 -3.14
N ASP A 187 -19.23 13.35 -3.77
CA ASP A 187 -19.44 13.63 -5.20
C ASP A 187 -18.92 12.49 -6.08
N ASN A 188 -19.53 12.32 -7.24
CA ASN A 188 -19.21 11.25 -8.18
C ASN A 188 -17.86 11.47 -8.92
N SER A 189 -16.75 11.70 -8.21
CA SER A 189 -15.43 11.95 -8.79
C SER A 189 -14.77 10.70 -9.39
N ASN A 190 -13.74 10.89 -10.22
CA ASN A 190 -12.90 9.80 -10.71
C ASN A 190 -11.97 9.32 -9.60
N PHE A 191 -11.98 8.02 -9.34
CA PHE A 191 -11.07 7.44 -8.35
C PHE A 191 -9.64 7.42 -8.86
N ASN A 192 -8.72 7.61 -7.92
CA ASN A 192 -7.32 7.22 -8.05
C ASN A 192 -7.08 5.98 -7.17
N THR A 193 -6.45 4.96 -7.74
CA THR A 193 -6.22 3.67 -7.08
C THR A 193 -4.87 3.57 -6.36
N GLY A 194 -4.08 4.65 -6.33
CA GLY A 194 -2.77 4.67 -5.69
C GLY A 194 -2.80 4.91 -4.18
N PHE A 195 -3.91 5.41 -3.63
CA PHE A 195 -4.13 5.43 -2.19
C PHE A 195 -5.60 5.26 -1.87
N TYR A 196 -5.94 4.27 -1.03
CA TYR A 196 -7.29 4.11 -0.50
C TYR A 196 -7.31 3.31 0.80
N PHE A 197 -8.30 3.59 1.65
CA PHE A 197 -8.64 2.79 2.81
C PHE A 197 -9.92 2.01 2.55
N VAL A 198 -9.93 0.72 2.86
CA VAL A 198 -11.09 -0.16 2.71
C VAL A 198 -11.37 -0.90 4.00
N THR A 199 -12.63 -0.88 4.41
CA THR A 199 -13.11 -1.57 5.61
C THR A 199 -13.51 -3.00 5.25
N ALA A 200 -13.05 -3.99 6.01
CA ALA A 200 -13.46 -5.38 5.81
C ALA A 200 -14.93 -5.58 6.18
N ASN A 201 -15.76 -5.88 5.18
CA ASN A 201 -17.14 -6.30 5.35
C ASN A 201 -17.67 -7.01 4.10
N ASN A 202 -18.88 -7.55 4.18
CA ASN A 202 -19.47 -8.32 3.08
C ASN A 202 -19.62 -7.52 1.77
N LYS A 203 -19.83 -6.20 1.84
CA LYS A 203 -19.98 -5.37 0.65
C LYS A 203 -18.65 -5.13 -0.05
N THR A 204 -17.58 -4.87 0.72
CA THR A 204 -16.24 -4.66 0.15
C THR A 204 -15.65 -5.95 -0.37
N VAL A 205 -15.91 -7.09 0.29
CA VAL A 205 -15.62 -8.43 -0.26
C VAL A 205 -16.31 -8.61 -1.61
N ALA A 206 -17.63 -8.37 -1.67
CA ALA A 206 -18.39 -8.49 -2.92
C ALA A 206 -17.90 -7.54 -4.02
N LEU A 207 -17.49 -6.31 -3.66
CA LEU A 207 -16.89 -5.37 -4.60
C LEU A 207 -15.61 -5.94 -5.22
N PHE A 208 -14.69 -6.46 -4.40
CA PHE A 208 -13.43 -7.01 -4.88
C PHE A 208 -13.62 -8.31 -5.68
N ASP A 209 -14.61 -9.13 -5.33
CA ASP A 209 -14.99 -10.32 -6.10
C ASP A 209 -15.55 -9.93 -7.49
N GLU A 210 -16.45 -8.95 -7.55
CA GLU A 210 -16.93 -8.42 -8.83
C GLU A 210 -15.78 -7.79 -9.63
N TRP A 211 -14.90 -7.03 -8.97
CA TRP A 211 -13.76 -6.38 -9.62
C TRP A 211 -12.80 -7.41 -10.22
N TYR A 212 -12.47 -8.48 -9.50
CA TYR A 212 -11.67 -9.57 -10.03
C TYR A 212 -12.36 -10.36 -11.16
N ALA A 213 -13.69 -10.46 -11.15
CA ALA A 213 -14.45 -11.12 -12.22
C ALA A 213 -14.34 -10.40 -13.57
N TRP A 214 -14.06 -9.10 -13.58
CA TRP A 214 -13.84 -8.31 -14.79
C TRP A 214 -12.60 -8.70 -15.58
N ARG A 215 -11.69 -9.52 -15.04
CA ARG A 215 -10.45 -9.95 -15.72
C ARG A 215 -10.64 -10.49 -17.13
N ASN A 216 -11.79 -11.12 -17.39
CA ASN A 216 -12.11 -11.70 -18.69
C ASN A 216 -12.69 -10.68 -19.69
N ASN A 217 -13.10 -9.50 -19.21
CA ASN A 217 -13.85 -8.48 -19.97
C ASN A 217 -13.15 -7.11 -19.97
N SER A 218 -11.87 -7.05 -19.59
CA SER A 218 -11.13 -5.80 -19.34
C SER A 218 -9.95 -5.59 -20.30
N LYS A 219 -9.98 -6.16 -21.51
CA LYS A 219 -8.85 -6.08 -22.43
C LYS A 219 -8.49 -4.61 -22.72
N GLY A 220 -7.26 -4.22 -22.41
CA GLY A 220 -6.76 -2.85 -22.59
C GLY A 220 -7.15 -1.86 -21.49
N MET A 221 -7.85 -2.30 -20.44
CA MET A 221 -8.23 -1.48 -19.29
C MET A 221 -7.27 -1.70 -18.12
N LYS A 222 -6.96 -0.64 -17.38
CA LYS A 222 -6.33 -0.73 -16.06
C LYS A 222 -7.38 -1.09 -15.01
N ASP A 223 -6.92 -1.51 -13.84
CA ASP A 223 -7.75 -1.77 -12.67
C ASP A 223 -8.64 -0.56 -12.31
N GLN A 224 -8.07 0.65 -12.33
CA GLN A 224 -8.81 1.89 -12.09
C GLN A 224 -9.90 2.14 -13.13
N ASP A 225 -9.62 1.86 -14.41
CA ASP A 225 -10.60 2.02 -15.49
C ASP A 225 -11.78 1.06 -15.29
N VAL A 226 -11.51 -0.17 -14.84
CA VAL A 226 -12.54 -1.16 -14.53
C VAL A 226 -13.36 -0.72 -13.33
N LEU A 227 -12.72 -0.27 -12.24
CA LEU A 227 -13.45 0.20 -11.06
C LEU A 227 -14.36 1.38 -11.39
N GLN A 228 -13.87 2.32 -12.21
CA GLN A 228 -14.66 3.46 -12.69
C GLN A 228 -15.82 3.00 -13.58
N LYS A 229 -15.63 1.97 -14.41
CA LYS A 229 -16.69 1.38 -15.24
C LYS A 229 -17.75 0.68 -14.38
N MET A 230 -17.34 -0.16 -13.43
CA MET A 230 -18.23 -0.83 -12.48
C MET A 230 -19.10 0.17 -11.72
N LYS A 231 -18.48 1.26 -11.25
CA LYS A 231 -19.18 2.37 -10.61
C LYS A 231 -20.24 2.98 -11.54
N LYS A 232 -19.87 3.31 -12.79
CA LYS A 232 -20.80 3.86 -13.80
C LYS A 232 -21.95 2.90 -14.13
N GLU A 233 -21.69 1.60 -14.11
CA GLU A 233 -22.70 0.54 -14.31
C GLU A 233 -23.52 0.22 -13.05
N GLY A 234 -23.36 1.01 -11.99
CA GLY A 234 -24.19 0.96 -10.78
C GLY A 234 -23.79 -0.09 -9.76
N ALA A 235 -22.61 -0.73 -9.89
CA ALA A 235 -22.15 -1.73 -8.92
C ALA A 235 -22.11 -1.17 -7.49
N PHE A 236 -21.66 0.07 -7.32
CA PHE A 236 -21.51 0.70 -6.00
C PHE A 236 -22.86 0.90 -5.31
N THR A 237 -23.85 1.38 -6.07
CA THR A 237 -25.23 1.53 -5.61
C THR A 237 -25.87 0.18 -5.33
N ARG A 238 -25.70 -0.80 -6.23
CA ARG A 238 -26.24 -2.16 -6.09
C ARG A 238 -25.71 -2.86 -4.83
N LEU A 239 -24.42 -2.69 -4.53
CA LEU A 239 -23.77 -3.24 -3.34
C LEU A 239 -24.03 -2.39 -2.08
N GLY A 240 -24.67 -1.23 -2.22
CA GLY A 240 -24.96 -0.32 -1.11
C GLY A 240 -23.69 0.21 -0.42
N LEU A 241 -22.62 0.43 -1.18
CA LEU A 241 -21.34 0.92 -0.67
C LEU A 241 -21.43 2.38 -0.22
N LYS A 242 -20.91 2.67 0.96
CA LYS A 242 -20.64 4.02 1.44
C LYS A 242 -19.22 4.39 1.03
N VAL A 243 -19.12 5.32 0.09
CA VAL A 243 -17.83 5.69 -0.50
C VAL A 243 -17.56 7.17 -0.28
N ARG A 244 -16.34 7.44 0.15
CA ARG A 244 -15.83 8.79 0.38
C ARG A 244 -14.60 9.07 -0.47
N TYR A 245 -14.55 10.28 -1.03
CA TYR A 245 -13.40 10.82 -1.72
C TYR A 245 -12.54 11.59 -0.75
N LEU A 246 -11.24 11.30 -0.81
CA LEU A 246 -10.24 11.94 0.03
C LEU A 246 -9.88 13.31 -0.57
N GLU A 247 -9.89 14.35 0.27
CA GLU A 247 -9.62 15.71 -0.20
C GLU A 247 -8.14 15.87 -0.56
N THR A 248 -7.87 16.44 -1.74
CA THR A 248 -6.50 16.66 -2.25
C THR A 248 -5.72 17.72 -1.47
N THR A 249 -6.38 18.44 -0.56
CA THR A 249 -5.71 19.31 0.43
C THR A 249 -4.85 18.49 1.40
N TYR A 250 -5.31 17.29 1.78
CA TYR A 250 -4.62 16.38 2.69
C TYR A 250 -3.95 15.23 1.91
N PHE A 251 -4.69 14.60 1.00
CA PHE A 251 -4.20 13.49 0.17
C PHE A 251 -3.82 14.01 -1.21
N SER A 252 -2.73 14.78 -1.25
CA SER A 252 -2.32 15.52 -2.43
C SER A 252 -1.74 14.62 -3.52
N GLY A 253 -1.74 15.10 -4.75
CA GLY A 253 -1.04 14.45 -5.85
C GLY A 253 -0.62 15.46 -6.90
N PHE A 254 0.25 15.06 -7.82
CA PHE A 254 0.71 15.93 -8.90
C PHE A 254 -0.43 16.35 -9.84
N CYS A 255 -1.50 15.56 -9.96
CA CYS A 255 -2.68 15.98 -10.71
C CYS A 255 -3.41 17.17 -10.10
N GLN A 256 -3.43 17.28 -8.77
CA GLN A 256 -4.01 18.42 -8.06
C GLN A 256 -3.26 18.62 -6.73
N MET A 257 -2.33 19.58 -6.76
CA MET A 257 -1.49 19.86 -5.60
C MET A 257 -2.29 20.66 -4.56
N SER A 258 -2.09 20.36 -3.27
CA SER A 258 -2.68 21.13 -2.18
C SER A 258 -2.25 22.59 -2.26
N GLN A 259 -3.07 23.53 -1.81
CA GLN A 259 -2.62 24.93 -1.69
C GLN A 259 -1.90 25.20 -0.37
N ASP A 260 -1.98 24.28 0.59
CA ASP A 260 -1.36 24.40 1.90
C ASP A 260 -0.52 23.16 2.21
N PHE A 261 0.78 23.22 1.92
CA PHE A 261 1.71 22.11 2.13
C PHE A 261 1.74 21.61 3.58
N ARG A 262 1.42 22.47 4.55
CA ARG A 262 1.44 22.12 5.99
C ARG A 262 0.37 21.09 6.35
N LYS A 263 -0.73 21.06 5.59
CA LYS A 263 -1.86 20.12 5.78
C LYS A 263 -1.65 18.78 5.09
N VAL A 264 -0.67 18.68 4.20
CA VAL A 264 -0.48 17.49 3.37
C VAL A 264 -0.10 16.30 4.24
N ILE A 265 -0.82 15.20 4.04
CA ILE A 265 -0.61 13.89 4.67
C ILE A 265 0.11 12.98 3.70
N THR A 266 -0.35 12.88 2.46
CA THR A 266 0.29 12.07 1.42
C THR A 266 0.51 12.87 0.15
N VAL A 267 1.52 12.50 -0.64
CA VAL A 267 1.77 13.05 -1.98
C VAL A 267 1.95 11.92 -2.99
N HIS A 268 1.02 11.79 -3.93
CA HIS A 268 1.08 10.79 -5.01
C HIS A 268 1.61 11.38 -6.32
N ALA A 269 2.54 10.69 -6.98
CA ALA A 269 2.98 11.02 -8.34
C ALA A 269 2.01 10.56 -9.47
N ASN A 270 0.70 10.74 -9.29
CA ASN A 270 -0.37 10.27 -10.18
C ASN A 270 -0.41 10.89 -11.58
N CYS A 271 0.09 12.12 -11.76
CA CYS A 271 0.21 12.78 -13.07
C CYS A 271 1.67 12.81 -13.57
N CYS A 272 2.34 11.67 -13.48
CA CYS A 272 3.73 11.55 -13.87
C CYS A 272 4.02 10.27 -14.67
N VAL A 273 4.67 10.43 -15.83
CA VAL A 273 4.80 9.34 -16.81
C VAL A 273 5.97 8.40 -16.50
N SER A 274 7.15 8.93 -16.19
CA SER A 274 8.37 8.11 -16.07
C SER A 274 8.81 7.92 -14.63
N MET A 275 9.38 6.74 -14.31
CA MET A 275 9.95 6.45 -12.99
C MET A 275 11.00 7.49 -12.57
N LYS A 276 11.85 7.90 -13.52
CA LYS A 276 12.88 8.92 -13.28
C LYS A 276 12.26 10.27 -12.89
N ALA A 277 11.19 10.69 -13.57
CA ALA A 277 10.47 11.92 -13.25
C ALA A 277 9.83 11.84 -11.87
N LYS A 278 9.14 10.73 -11.57
CA LYS A 278 8.55 10.46 -10.24
C LYS A 278 9.58 10.59 -9.14
N LEU A 279 10.72 9.92 -9.27
CA LEU A 279 11.81 9.97 -8.29
C LEU A 279 12.37 11.38 -8.09
N ILE A 280 12.51 12.16 -9.17
CA ILE A 280 13.05 13.52 -9.08
C ILE A 280 12.08 14.43 -8.31
N ASP A 281 10.81 14.45 -8.70
CA ASP A 281 9.84 15.37 -8.12
C ASP A 281 9.44 14.94 -6.69
N LEU A 282 9.32 13.65 -6.40
CA LEU A 282 9.05 13.16 -5.04
C LEU A 282 10.25 13.37 -4.10
N ARG A 283 11.49 13.27 -4.57
CA ARG A 283 12.66 13.67 -3.76
C ARG A 283 12.61 15.16 -3.42
N SER A 284 12.26 16.01 -4.39
CA SER A 284 12.10 17.44 -4.13
C SER A 284 11.03 17.72 -3.07
N VAL A 285 9.92 16.97 -3.08
CA VAL A 285 8.89 17.03 -2.02
C VAL A 285 9.47 16.66 -0.65
N LEU A 286 10.19 15.54 -0.53
CA LEU A 286 10.76 15.11 0.76
C LEU A 286 11.87 16.04 1.27
N GLU A 287 12.72 16.58 0.41
CA GLU A 287 13.73 17.55 0.84
C GLU A 287 13.10 18.84 1.38
N ALA A 288 12.04 19.33 0.74
CA ALA A 288 11.29 20.47 1.26
C ALA A 288 10.61 20.18 2.60
N TRP A 289 10.04 18.97 2.74
CA TRP A 289 9.48 18.50 4.00
C TRP A 289 10.52 18.51 5.14
N LYS A 290 11.71 17.95 4.90
CA LYS A 290 12.81 17.95 5.88
C LYS A 290 13.26 19.36 6.27
N VAL A 291 13.39 20.28 5.31
CA VAL A 291 13.79 21.67 5.57
C VAL A 291 12.74 22.40 6.41
N ASN A 292 11.46 22.18 6.14
CA ASN A 292 10.37 22.81 6.89
C ASN A 292 10.29 22.30 8.34
N ASN A 293 10.54 21.01 8.57
CA ASN A 293 10.51 20.43 9.92
C ASN A 293 11.76 20.74 10.75
N SER A 294 12.93 20.95 10.12
CA SER A 294 14.18 21.32 10.81
C SER A 294 14.28 22.80 11.20
N ASN A 295 13.61 23.70 10.47
CA ASN A 295 13.67 25.14 10.73
C ASN A 295 12.76 25.66 11.86
N GLY A 296 12.24 24.78 12.72
CA GLY A 296 11.60 25.09 14.01
C GLY A 296 10.76 26.36 14.04
N THR A 297 9.47 26.27 13.67
CA THR A 297 8.41 27.27 13.97
C THR A 297 8.86 28.74 13.97
N SER A 298 9.60 29.18 12.96
CA SER A 298 9.75 30.61 12.69
C SER A 298 8.53 31.05 11.87
N SER A 299 7.60 31.67 12.60
CA SER A 299 6.35 32.27 12.14
C SER A 299 6.43 32.94 10.77
N ASN A 300 5.45 32.64 9.90
CA ASN A 300 5.10 33.34 8.67
C ASN A 300 5.94 33.10 7.40
N ALA A 301 6.68 31.99 7.29
CA ALA A 301 7.05 31.51 5.97
C ALA A 301 5.82 30.84 5.33
N THR A 302 5.26 31.44 4.28
CA THR A 302 4.35 30.72 3.36
C THR A 302 5.07 29.43 2.97
N THR A 303 4.58 28.29 3.44
CA THR A 303 5.13 26.98 3.10
C THR A 303 4.71 26.66 1.67
N THR A 304 5.33 27.36 0.72
CA THR A 304 5.16 27.08 -0.69
C THR A 304 5.71 25.69 -0.94
N TRP A 305 5.02 24.96 -1.81
CA TRP A 305 5.60 23.74 -2.37
C TRP A 305 7.02 24.03 -2.84
N PRO A 306 7.95 23.06 -2.72
CA PRO A 306 9.21 23.18 -3.43
C PRO A 306 8.91 23.53 -4.88
N PRO A 307 9.80 24.26 -5.56
CA PRO A 307 9.82 24.23 -7.01
C PRO A 307 10.04 22.76 -7.41
N VAL A 308 8.95 22.03 -7.58
CA VAL A 308 8.93 20.76 -8.27
C VAL A 308 9.58 21.04 -9.60
N LYS A 309 10.55 20.22 -10.01
CA LYS A 309 11.35 20.51 -11.21
C LYS A 309 10.48 20.54 -12.46
N GLY A 310 9.21 20.14 -12.33
CA GLY A 310 8.17 20.30 -13.34
C GLY A 310 8.26 19.23 -14.40
N ILE A 311 8.83 18.07 -14.04
CA ILE A 311 8.97 16.95 -14.97
C ILE A 311 7.66 16.17 -15.02
N CYS A 312 6.99 16.03 -13.89
CA CYS A 312 5.61 15.58 -13.83
C CYS A 312 4.65 16.70 -14.28
N LEU A 313 3.49 16.30 -14.82
CA LEU A 313 2.43 17.23 -15.18
C LEU A 313 1.78 17.70 -13.87
N HIS A 314 2.08 18.93 -13.48
CA HIS A 314 1.41 19.60 -12.37
C HIS A 314 0.25 20.41 -12.92
N ASP A 315 -0.92 20.39 -12.27
CA ASP A 315 -1.95 21.39 -12.55
C ASP A 315 -1.37 22.77 -12.22
N THR A 316 -1.00 23.52 -13.26
CA THR A 316 -0.26 24.78 -13.18
C THR A 316 -1.13 25.96 -12.70
N ALA A 317 -2.10 25.72 -11.81
CA ALA A 317 -2.85 26.77 -11.14
C ALA A 317 -1.97 27.65 -10.22
N THR A 318 -0.68 27.33 -10.05
CA THR A 318 0.29 28.08 -9.24
C THR A 318 1.30 28.93 -10.03
N LYS A 319 1.02 29.26 -11.31
CA LYS A 319 1.72 30.38 -11.97
C LYS A 319 1.00 31.71 -11.70
N HIS A 320 1.19 32.27 -10.52
CA HIS A 320 0.97 33.71 -10.29
C HIS A 320 2.12 34.32 -9.51
#